data_AF-A0A9D7PBD9-F1
#
_entry.id   AF-A0A9D7PBD9-F1
#
_cell.length_a   1.000
_cell.length_b   1.000
_cell.length_c   1.000
_cell.angle_alpha   90.00
_cell.angle_beta   90.00
_cell.angle_gamma   90.00
#
_symmetry.space_group_name_H-M   'P 1'
#
loop_
_entity.id
_entity.type
_entity.pdbx_description
1 polymer ?
#
loop_
_entity_poly.entity_id
_entity_poly.type
_entity_poly.pdbx_seq_one_letter_code
_entity_poly.pdbx_strand_id
1 'polypeptide(L)'
;MHGAIAHHQAERLRDQLIELAGMHDAGKTSPAFRAFFRVVDVLESSPDAVILPADELLSTQEVAELLGVSRMTVVRLVEKGELVAEGGGTHRRIAASELARYRTATAARRRSALEALARDIGVDTPPDQIVRTR
;
A
#
# COMPACT_ATOMS: atom_id res chain seq x y z
N MET A 1 6.49 8.46 -14.83
CA MET A 1 6.10 7.04 -14.69
C MET A 1 4.62 6.97 -14.99
N HIS A 2 4.19 6.13 -15.93
CA HIS A 2 2.78 5.98 -16.26
C HIS A 2 2.14 4.97 -15.30
N GLY A 3 0.93 5.23 -14.82
CA GLY A 3 0.14 4.24 -14.09
C GLY A 3 -0.34 3.12 -14.99
N ALA A 4 -1.11 2.19 -14.42
CA ALA A 4 -1.81 1.12 -15.15
C ALA A 4 -2.78 1.68 -16.20
N ILE A 5 -3.25 2.90 -16.01
CA ILE A 5 -4.01 3.68 -17.00
C ILE A 5 -3.35 5.04 -17.24
N ALA A 6 -3.50 5.58 -18.45
CA ALA A 6 -3.04 6.93 -18.78
C ALA A 6 -3.93 8.00 -18.13
N HIS A 7 -3.35 9.19 -17.87
CA HIS A 7 -4.05 10.33 -17.25
C HIS A 7 -5.39 10.65 -17.94
N HIS A 8 -5.41 10.77 -19.26
CA HIS A 8 -6.66 11.05 -20.01
C HIS A 8 -7.72 9.94 -19.89
N GLN A 9 -7.31 8.69 -19.63
CA GLN A 9 -8.24 7.58 -19.37
C GLN A 9 -8.80 7.69 -17.96
N ALA A 10 -7.97 8.08 -16.99
CA ALA A 10 -8.39 8.35 -15.61
C ALA A 10 -9.38 9.53 -15.54
N GLU A 11 -9.09 10.64 -16.22
CA GLU A 11 -9.99 11.80 -16.30
C GLU A 11 -11.35 11.41 -16.88
N ARG A 12 -11.37 10.69 -18.02
CA ARG A 12 -12.60 10.20 -18.63
C ARG A 12 -13.42 9.33 -17.68
N LEU A 13 -12.77 8.43 -16.92
CA LEU A 13 -13.46 7.60 -15.93
C LEU A 13 -14.03 8.41 -14.77
N ARG A 14 -13.31 9.44 -14.30
CA ARG A 14 -13.81 10.34 -13.23
C ARG A 14 -15.06 11.08 -13.70
N ASP A 15 -15.05 11.62 -14.92
CA ASP A 15 -16.20 12.34 -15.48
C ASP A 15 -17.43 11.42 -15.59
N GLN A 16 -17.25 10.21 -16.12
CA GLN A 16 -18.33 9.20 -16.20
C GLN A 16 -18.87 8.83 -14.80
N LEU A 17 -18.01 8.68 -13.80
CA LEU A 17 -18.43 8.42 -12.42
C LEU A 17 -19.20 9.60 -11.82
N ILE A 18 -18.81 10.84 -12.11
CA ILE A 18 -19.52 12.05 -11.66
C ILE A 18 -20.90 12.14 -12.32
N GLU A 19 -20.99 11.87 -13.62
CA GLU A 19 -22.27 11.84 -14.34
C GLU A 19 -23.21 10.79 -13.76
N LEU A 20 -22.73 9.55 -13.57
CA LEU A 20 -23.49 8.48 -12.93
C LEU A 20 -23.90 8.83 -11.50
N ALA A 21 -23.01 9.46 -10.73
CA ALA A 21 -23.31 9.92 -9.37
C ALA A 21 -24.29 11.10 -9.34
N GLY A 22 -24.37 11.91 -10.40
CA GLY A 22 -25.33 13.01 -10.53
C GLY A 22 -26.72 12.55 -10.95
N MET A 23 -26.81 11.45 -11.73
CA MET A 23 -28.08 10.81 -12.10
C MET A 23 -28.81 10.19 -10.90
N HIS A 24 -28.07 9.81 -9.86
CA HIS A 24 -28.61 9.30 -8.61
C HIS A 24 -28.36 10.33 -7.50
N ASP A 25 -29.39 11.01 -6.98
CA ASP A 25 -29.30 12.07 -5.96
C ASP A 25 -28.52 11.66 -4.67
N ALA A 26 -28.17 10.38 -4.53
CA ALA A 26 -27.34 9.78 -3.48
C ALA A 26 -25.83 9.65 -3.81
N GLY A 27 -25.38 10.01 -5.01
CA GLY A 27 -24.08 9.58 -5.56
C GLY A 27 -22.83 10.18 -4.90
N LYS A 28 -22.90 11.43 -4.41
CA LYS A 28 -21.72 12.12 -3.82
C LYS A 28 -21.29 11.54 -2.47
N THR A 29 -22.21 10.92 -1.71
CA THR A 29 -21.93 10.37 -0.37
C THR A 29 -21.85 8.84 -0.36
N SER A 30 -22.17 8.18 -1.48
CA SER A 30 -22.14 6.73 -1.59
C SER A 30 -20.73 6.18 -1.33
N PRO A 31 -20.57 5.24 -0.38
CA PRO A 31 -19.32 4.53 -0.17
C PRO A 31 -18.81 3.82 -1.44
N ALA A 32 -19.71 3.37 -2.31
CA ALA A 32 -19.35 2.72 -3.57
C ALA A 32 -18.66 3.69 -4.54
N PHE A 33 -19.22 4.89 -4.75
CA PHE A 33 -18.59 5.90 -5.60
C PHE A 33 -17.23 6.33 -5.06
N ARG A 34 -17.09 6.53 -3.74
CA ARG A 34 -15.78 6.81 -3.13
C ARG A 34 -14.77 5.68 -3.38
N ALA A 35 -15.21 4.42 -3.32
CA ALA A 35 -14.34 3.29 -3.61
C ALA A 35 -13.90 3.29 -5.09
N PHE A 36 -14.81 3.56 -6.03
CA PHE A 36 -14.47 3.65 -7.46
C PHE A 36 -13.48 4.78 -7.75
N PHE A 37 -13.67 5.98 -7.18
CA PHE A 37 -12.69 7.06 -7.34
C PHE A 37 -11.31 6.66 -6.82
N ARG A 38 -11.26 5.99 -5.67
CA ARG A 38 -9.99 5.48 -5.12
C ARG A 38 -9.34 4.43 -6.03
N VAL A 39 -10.14 3.57 -6.68
CA VAL A 39 -9.62 2.61 -7.67
C VAL A 39 -8.98 3.35 -8.85
N VAL A 40 -9.65 4.37 -9.39
CA VAL A 40 -9.09 5.19 -10.48
C VAL A 40 -7.78 5.86 -10.06
N ASP A 41 -7.72 6.44 -8.86
CA ASP A 41 -6.50 7.06 -8.31
C ASP A 41 -5.32 6.08 -8.27
N VAL A 42 -5.58 4.86 -7.79
CA VAL A 42 -4.56 3.82 -7.66
C VAL A 42 -4.06 3.38 -9.03
N LEU A 43 -4.97 3.15 -9.98
CA LEU A 43 -4.62 2.75 -11.35
C LEU A 43 -3.83 3.84 -12.09
N GLU A 44 -4.12 5.11 -11.86
CA GLU A 44 -3.39 6.23 -12.47
C GLU A 44 -1.98 6.40 -11.87
N SER A 45 -1.83 6.11 -10.57
CA SER A 45 -0.60 6.37 -9.84
C SER A 45 0.39 5.21 -9.84
N SER A 46 -0.08 3.98 -10.14
CA SER A 46 0.72 2.77 -10.00
C SER A 46 0.55 1.83 -11.21
N PRO A 47 1.65 1.51 -11.93
CA PRO A 47 1.60 0.58 -13.07
C PRO A 47 1.27 -0.86 -12.66
N ASP A 48 1.72 -1.29 -11.48
CA ASP A 48 1.54 -2.64 -10.96
C ASP A 48 0.42 -2.68 -9.89
N ALA A 49 -0.59 -1.84 -10.05
CA ALA A 49 -1.74 -1.79 -9.17
C ALA A 49 -2.51 -3.11 -9.18
N VAL A 50 -2.76 -3.68 -8.00
CA VAL A 50 -3.58 -4.90 -7.83
C VAL A 50 -4.70 -4.61 -6.82
N ILE A 51 -5.90 -5.12 -7.11
CA ILE A 51 -7.09 -5.04 -6.25
C ILE A 51 -7.47 -6.46 -5.86
N LEU A 52 -7.55 -6.71 -4.55
CA LEU A 52 -7.85 -8.02 -3.96
C LEU A 52 -9.02 -7.86 -2.97
N PRO A 53 -9.94 -8.84 -2.86
CA PRO A 53 -10.87 -8.93 -1.74
C PRO A 53 -10.12 -8.92 -0.39
N ALA A 54 -10.70 -8.27 0.61
CA ALA A 54 -10.04 -8.06 1.90
C ALA A 54 -9.70 -9.37 2.65
N ASP A 55 -10.52 -10.39 2.43
CA ASP A 55 -10.44 -11.74 2.99
C ASP A 55 -9.68 -12.73 2.08
N GLU A 56 -9.17 -12.27 0.93
CA GLU A 56 -8.36 -13.12 0.07
C GLU A 56 -7.09 -13.57 0.82
N LEU A 57 -6.88 -14.88 0.86
CA LEU A 57 -5.78 -15.51 1.57
C LEU A 57 -4.58 -15.75 0.65
N LEU A 58 -3.54 -14.97 0.87
CA LEU A 58 -2.32 -14.98 0.06
C LEU A 58 -1.27 -15.90 0.66
N SER A 59 -0.54 -16.59 -0.20
CA SER A 59 0.66 -17.33 0.18
C SER A 59 1.80 -16.37 0.56
N THR A 60 2.77 -16.89 1.33
CA THR A 60 4.01 -16.14 1.62
C THR A 60 4.77 -15.67 0.37
N GLN A 61 4.59 -16.33 -0.77
CA GLN A 61 5.24 -15.98 -2.03
C GLN A 61 4.54 -14.77 -2.67
N GLU A 62 3.22 -14.81 -2.82
CA GLU A 62 2.42 -13.69 -3.35
C GLU A 62 2.59 -12.43 -2.50
N VAL A 63 2.61 -12.58 -1.17
CA VAL A 63 2.90 -11.47 -0.26
C VAL A 63 4.30 -10.89 -0.49
N ALA A 64 5.29 -11.74 -0.77
CA ALA A 64 6.66 -11.29 -1.01
C ALA A 64 6.76 -10.48 -2.30
N GLU A 65 6.09 -10.95 -3.36
CA GLU A 65 5.99 -10.26 -4.64
C GLU A 65 5.30 -8.90 -4.48
N LEU A 66 4.14 -8.84 -3.80
CA LEU A 66 3.42 -7.59 -3.52
C LEU A 66 4.21 -6.61 -2.64
N LEU A 67 5.06 -7.11 -1.73
CA LEU A 67 5.91 -6.27 -0.88
C LEU A 67 7.23 -5.88 -1.57
N GLY A 68 7.60 -6.50 -2.69
CA GLY A 68 8.89 -6.30 -3.34
C GLY A 68 10.06 -6.79 -2.47
N VAL A 69 9.89 -7.89 -1.73
CA VAL A 69 10.91 -8.48 -0.84
C VAL A 69 11.08 -9.97 -1.10
N SER A 70 12.08 -10.59 -0.48
CA SER A 70 12.23 -12.04 -0.54
C SER A 70 11.16 -12.76 0.29
N ARG A 71 10.74 -13.95 -0.15
CA ARG A 71 9.83 -14.83 0.63
C ARG A 71 10.32 -15.05 2.06
N MET A 72 11.62 -15.21 2.27
CA MET A 72 12.19 -15.41 3.60
C MET A 72 12.01 -14.19 4.51
N THR A 73 11.94 -12.98 3.93
CA THR A 73 11.61 -11.78 4.68
C THR A 73 10.17 -11.83 5.19
N VAL A 74 9.22 -12.25 4.36
CA VAL A 74 7.81 -12.45 4.79
C VAL A 74 7.71 -13.48 5.91
N VAL A 75 8.42 -14.60 5.79
CA VAL A 75 8.47 -15.62 6.85
C VAL A 75 8.95 -15.03 8.18
N ARG A 76 10.04 -14.27 8.18
CA ARG A 76 10.56 -13.60 9.38
C ARG A 76 9.58 -12.58 9.97
N LEU A 77 8.85 -11.84 9.12
CA LEU A 77 7.84 -10.89 9.58
C LEU A 77 6.69 -11.61 10.29
N VAL A 78 6.30 -12.78 9.81
CA VAL A 78 5.29 -13.61 10.48
C VAL A 78 5.82 -14.16 11.81
N GLU A 79 7.05 -14.67 11.83
CA GLU A 79 7.67 -15.20 13.06
C GLU A 79 7.85 -14.13 14.14
N LYS A 80 8.06 -12.88 13.74
CA LYS A 80 8.12 -11.72 14.64
C LYS A 80 6.74 -11.19 15.06
N GLY A 81 5.65 -11.72 14.50
CA GLY A 81 4.29 -11.23 14.73
C GLY A 81 3.99 -9.87 14.09
N GLU A 82 4.84 -9.40 13.16
CA GLU A 82 4.60 -8.15 12.44
C GLU A 82 3.55 -8.32 11.33
N LEU A 83 3.51 -9.51 10.72
CA LEU A 83 2.46 -9.99 9.82
C LEU A 83 1.71 -11.15 10.46
N VAL A 84 0.39 -11.05 10.53
CA VAL A 84 -0.47 -12.13 11.02
C VAL A 84 -0.70 -13.12 9.89
N ALA A 85 -0.52 -14.41 10.17
CA ALA A 85 -0.84 -15.48 9.24
C ALA A 85 -1.97 -16.34 9.82
N GLU A 86 -2.89 -16.73 8.95
CA GLU A 86 -3.93 -17.72 9.21
C GLU A 86 -3.43 -19.12 8.83
N GLY A 87 -3.83 -20.11 9.64
CA GLY A 87 -3.46 -21.51 9.47
C GLY A 87 -2.19 -21.91 10.22
N GLY A 88 -2.35 -22.62 11.34
CA GLY A 88 -1.26 -23.17 12.16
C GLY A 88 -0.56 -24.40 11.57
N GLY A 89 -0.66 -24.64 10.27
CA GLY A 89 -0.08 -25.79 9.57
C GLY A 89 1.14 -25.45 8.70
N THR A 90 1.53 -26.37 7.82
CA THR A 90 2.72 -26.27 6.94
C THR A 90 2.69 -25.05 6.00
N HIS A 91 1.49 -24.60 5.58
CA HIS A 91 1.33 -23.49 4.64
C HIS A 91 0.63 -22.31 5.33
N ARG A 92 1.41 -21.28 5.66
CA ARG A 92 0.92 -20.00 6.17
C ARG A 92 0.18 -19.25 5.07
N ARG A 93 -0.99 -18.71 5.40
CA ARG A 93 -1.73 -17.77 4.55
C ARG A 93 -1.89 -16.42 5.22
N ILE A 94 -1.92 -15.34 4.47
CA ILE A 94 -1.99 -13.97 5.00
C ILE A 94 -3.13 -13.27 4.28
N ALA A 95 -4.09 -12.73 5.02
CA ALA A 95 -5.20 -12.00 4.41
C ALA A 95 -4.70 -10.73 3.70
N ALA A 96 -5.28 -10.38 2.56
CA ALA A 96 -4.93 -9.14 1.85
C ALA A 96 -5.13 -7.88 2.72
N SER A 97 -6.15 -7.88 3.58
CA SER A 97 -6.39 -6.84 4.58
C SER A 97 -5.25 -6.70 5.59
N GLU A 98 -4.67 -7.81 6.02
CA GLU A 98 -3.52 -7.85 6.93
C GLU A 98 -2.26 -7.32 6.25
N LEU A 99 -2.04 -7.67 4.98
CA LEU A 99 -0.97 -7.08 4.17
C LEU A 99 -1.15 -5.55 4.02
N ALA A 100 -2.38 -5.08 3.79
CA ALA A 100 -2.68 -3.65 3.71
C ALA A 100 -2.39 -2.94 5.05
N ARG A 101 -2.78 -3.54 6.18
CA ARG A 101 -2.46 -3.04 7.53
C ARG A 101 -0.95 -2.91 7.72
N TYR A 102 -0.19 -3.95 7.38
CA TYR A 102 1.27 -3.95 7.52
C TYR A 102 1.94 -2.88 6.66
N ARG A 103 1.51 -2.68 5.41
CA ARG A 103 2.01 -1.63 4.52
C ARG A 103 1.79 -0.23 5.10
N THR A 104 0.58 0.05 5.58
CA THR A 104 0.25 1.34 6.21
C THR A 104 1.08 1.59 7.46
N ALA A 105 1.20 0.60 8.34
CA ALA A 105 2.02 0.71 9.55
C ALA A 105 3.50 0.95 9.21
N THR A 106 4.03 0.25 8.22
CA THR A 106 5.43 0.39 7.79
C THR A 106 5.70 1.75 7.16
N ALA A 107 4.79 2.27 6.33
CA ALA A 107 4.92 3.60 5.73
C ALA A 107 4.96 4.71 6.81
N ALA A 108 4.14 4.60 7.85
CA ALA A 108 4.16 5.53 8.98
C ALA A 108 5.48 5.46 9.76
N ARG A 109 5.97 4.25 10.07
CA ARG A 109 7.27 4.06 10.75
C ARG A 109 8.43 4.63 9.93
N ARG A 110 8.48 4.35 8.63
CA ARG A 110 9.52 4.88 7.73
C ARG A 110 9.53 6.40 7.71
N ARG A 111 8.35 7.02 7.61
CA ARG A 111 8.22 8.48 7.62
C ARG A 111 8.72 9.08 8.93
N SER A 112 8.30 8.52 10.06
CA SER A 112 8.75 8.96 11.39
C SER A 112 10.27 8.81 11.56
N ALA A 113 10.86 7.73 11.07
CA ALA A 113 12.30 7.52 11.12
C ALA A 113 13.07 8.53 10.23
N LEU A 114 12.56 8.82 9.04
CA LEU A 114 13.14 9.85 8.15
C LEU A 114 13.04 11.25 8.77
N GLU A 115 11.92 11.59 9.41
CA GLU A 115 11.75 12.85 10.13
C GLU A 115 12.68 12.97 11.34
N ALA A 116 12.93 11.87 12.05
CA ALA A 116 13.90 11.84 13.15
C ALA A 116 15.32 12.08 12.61
N LEU A 117 15.72 11.37 11.55
CA LEU A 117 17.02 11.57 10.91
C LEU A 117 17.18 13.01 10.37
N ALA A 118 16.12 13.58 9.78
CA ALA A 118 16.15 14.95 9.28
C ALA A 118 16.29 16.00 10.39
N ARG A 119 15.78 15.75 11.60
CA ARG A 119 15.99 16.62 12.77
C ARG A 119 17.42 16.54 13.32
N ASP A 120 18.05 15.37 13.21
CA ASP A 120 19.42 15.17 13.68
C ASP A 120 20.46 15.81 12.75
N ILE A 121 20.08 16.15 11.51
CA ILE A 121 20.93 16.84 10.53
C ILE A 121 20.66 18.36 10.60
N GLY A 122 21.60 19.12 11.16
CA GLY A 122 21.60 20.59 11.22
C GLY A 122 22.60 21.24 10.24
N VAL A 123 22.61 22.57 10.19
CA VAL A 123 23.52 23.37 9.33
C VAL A 123 25.00 23.14 9.67
N ASP A 124 25.29 22.74 10.91
CA ASP A 124 26.64 22.47 11.40
C ASP A 124 27.00 20.97 11.39
N THR A 125 26.17 20.10 10.80
CA THR A 125 26.48 18.67 10.70
C THR A 125 27.58 18.45 9.65
N PRO A 126 28.77 17.92 10.02
CA PRO A 126 29.85 17.68 9.07
C PRO A 126 29.43 16.68 7.97
N PRO A 127 29.77 16.93 6.70
CA PRO A 127 29.31 16.09 5.57
C PRO A 127 29.82 14.64 5.60
N ASP A 128 30.79 14.31 6.47
CA ASP A 128 31.43 13.00 6.58
C ASP A 128 31.01 12.19 7.82
N GLN A 129 30.00 12.63 8.58
CA GLN A 129 29.56 11.89 9.75
C GLN A 129 28.88 10.56 9.37
N ILE A 130 29.55 9.43 9.63
CA ILE A 130 29.00 8.10 9.41
C ILE A 130 27.91 7.82 10.47
N VAL A 131 26.65 7.89 10.06
CA VAL A 131 25.52 7.41 10.87
C VAL A 131 25.59 5.90 10.94
N ARG A 132 26.09 5.35 12.06
CA ARG A 132 26.10 3.91 12.31
C ARG A 132 24.67 3.41 12.50
N THR A 133 24.11 2.76 11.50
CA THR A 133 22.89 1.95 11.65
C THR A 133 23.26 0.65 12.34
N ARG A 134 22.68 0.41 13.53
CA ARG A 134 22.87 -0.82 14.32
C ARG A 134 22.18 -2.02 13.68
#